data_AF-A0A379SPR5-F1
#
_entry.id   AF-A0A379SPR5-F1
#
_cell.length_a   1.000
_cell.length_b   1.000
_cell.length_c   1.000
_cell.angle_alpha   90.00
_cell.angle_beta   90.00
_cell.angle_gamma   90.00
#
_symmetry.space_group_name_H-M   'P 1'
#
loop_
_entity.id
_entity.type
_entity.pdbx_description
1 polymer ?
#
loop_
_entity_poly.entity_id
_entity_poly.type
_entity_poly.pdbx_seq_one_letter_code
_entity_poly.pdbx_strand_id
1 'polypeptide(L)'
;MTEQNDLFRLTYALETAKDMHWNYRLLSDREWSGRNAVALSAGVNGIYLSRANLDVAFDDSGRQINPLTARLTGNVAGGDEAV
;
A
#
# COMPACT_ATOMS: atom_id res chain seq x y z
N MET A 1 6.44 26.85 -0.06
CA MET A 1 6.18 25.52 0.50
C MET A 1 5.83 24.64 -0.67
N THR A 2 6.75 23.76 -1.08
CA THR A 2 6.51 22.86 -2.22
C THR A 2 5.33 21.98 -1.83
N GLU A 3 4.22 22.11 -2.54
CA GLU A 3 3.06 21.25 -2.37
C GLU A 3 3.55 19.82 -2.58
N GLN A 4 3.66 19.03 -1.50
CA GLN A 4 4.09 17.65 -1.63
C GLN A 4 2.96 16.90 -2.28
N ASN A 5 3.15 16.64 -3.56
CA ASN A 5 2.19 15.96 -4.38
C ASN A 5 1.92 14.54 -3.84
N ASP A 6 0.71 14.00 -4.04
CA ASP A 6 0.20 12.82 -3.34
C ASP A 6 1.07 11.57 -3.54
N LEU A 7 1.63 11.40 -4.74
CA LEU A 7 2.58 10.32 -5.02
C LEU A 7 3.84 10.42 -4.15
N PHE A 8 4.37 11.63 -3.93
CA PHE A 8 5.51 11.84 -3.06
C PHE A 8 5.19 11.47 -1.61
N ARG A 9 3.98 11.85 -1.13
CA ARG A 9 3.50 11.48 0.20
C ARG A 9 3.36 9.97 0.35
N LEU A 10 2.87 9.28 -0.69
CA LEU A 10 2.80 7.82 -0.73
C LEU A 10 4.19 7.19 -0.64
N THR A 11 5.13 7.63 -1.47
CA THR A 11 6.52 7.11 -1.44
C THR A 11 7.15 7.33 -0.07
N TYR A 12 6.96 8.51 0.52
CA TYR A 12 7.45 8.81 1.87
C TYR A 12 6.85 7.89 2.93
N ALA A 13 5.54 7.60 2.86
CA ALA A 13 4.88 6.67 3.77
C ALA A 13 5.41 5.24 3.62
N LEU A 14 5.68 4.78 2.39
CA LEU A 14 6.26 3.46 2.12
C LEU A 14 7.69 3.34 2.64
N GLU A 15 8.52 4.37 2.44
CA GLU A 15 9.89 4.38 2.98
C GLU A 15 9.87 4.42 4.51
N THR A 16 9.01 5.24 5.12
CA THR A 16 8.82 5.25 6.58
C THR A 16 8.38 3.87 7.11
N ALA A 17 7.47 3.20 6.41
CA ALA A 17 7.03 1.85 6.79
C ALA A 17 8.19 0.85 6.71
N LYS A 18 9.06 0.97 5.71
CA LYS A 18 10.27 0.15 5.57
C LYS A 18 11.26 0.39 6.73
N ASP A 19 11.44 1.62 7.18
CA ASP A 19 12.20 1.94 8.40
C ASP A 19 11.59 1.28 9.65
N MET A 20 10.26 1.12 9.70
CA MET A 20 9.55 0.37 10.74
C MET A 20 9.56 -1.16 10.53
N HIS A 21 10.38 -1.67 9.61
CA HIS A 21 10.47 -3.08 9.24
C HIS A 21 9.20 -3.68 8.60
N TRP A 22 8.34 -2.84 8.01
CA TRP A 22 7.23 -3.32 7.17
C TRP A 22 7.73 -3.61 5.76
N ASN A 23 7.26 -4.72 5.20
CA ASN A 23 7.60 -5.10 3.83
C ASN A 23 6.57 -4.51 2.86
N TYR A 24 6.97 -3.61 1.97
CA TYR A 24 6.08 -3.22 0.88
C TYR A 24 6.34 -4.03 -0.40
N ARG A 25 5.28 -4.35 -1.15
CA ARG A 25 5.39 -5.02 -2.46
C ARG A 25 4.31 -4.54 -3.42
N LEU A 26 4.71 -4.29 -4.66
CA LEU A 26 3.80 -4.08 -5.77
C LEU A 26 3.42 -5.43 -6.39
N LEU A 27 2.14 -5.74 -6.35
CA LEU A 27 1.57 -6.97 -6.89
C LEU A 27 1.04 -6.73 -8.30
N SER A 28 1.34 -7.65 -9.20
CA SER A 28 0.71 -7.70 -10.52
C SER A 28 -0.77 -8.06 -10.38
N ASP A 29 -1.58 -7.84 -11.42
CA ASP A 29 -3.01 -8.18 -11.40
C ASP A 29 -3.28 -9.65 -10.96
N ARG A 30 -2.50 -10.61 -11.49
CA ARG A 30 -2.59 -12.04 -11.12
C ARG A 30 -2.21 -12.35 -9.67
N GLU A 31 -1.32 -11.54 -9.09
CA GLU A 31 -0.87 -11.66 -7.70
C GLU A 31 -1.84 -10.94 -6.75
N TRP A 32 -2.55 -9.94 -7.26
CA TRP A 32 -3.58 -9.20 -6.52
C TRP A 32 -4.88 -9.99 -6.43
N SER A 33 -5.29 -10.61 -7.54
CA SER A 33 -6.53 -11.37 -7.67
C SER A 33 -6.38 -12.56 -8.61
N GLY A 34 -7.19 -13.59 -8.39
CA GLY A 34 -7.22 -14.81 -9.20
C GLY A 34 -6.47 -15.97 -8.57
N ARG A 35 -6.14 -16.97 -9.40
CA ARG A 35 -5.60 -18.26 -8.94
C ARG A 35 -4.20 -18.15 -8.31
N ASN A 36 -3.43 -17.11 -8.65
CA ASN A 36 -2.08 -16.87 -8.12
C ASN A 36 -2.05 -15.73 -7.10
N ALA A 37 -3.20 -15.38 -6.51
CA ALA A 37 -3.28 -14.32 -5.54
C ALA A 37 -2.32 -14.60 -4.38
N VAL A 38 -1.56 -13.58 -3.99
CA VAL A 38 -0.58 -13.69 -2.89
C VAL A 38 -1.33 -13.94 -1.60
N ALA A 39 -1.01 -15.06 -0.96
CA ALA A 39 -1.49 -15.37 0.38
C ALA A 39 -0.82 -14.41 1.37
N LEU A 40 -1.64 -13.58 1.98
CA LEU A 40 -1.25 -12.56 2.93
C LEU A 40 -1.11 -13.20 4.33
N SER A 41 0.11 -13.23 4.86
CA SER A 41 0.39 -13.79 6.19
C SER A 41 0.14 -12.76 7.29
N ALA A 42 -0.82 -13.02 8.19
CA ALA A 42 -1.15 -12.12 9.30
C ALA A 42 0.03 -11.87 10.26
N GLY A 43 0.99 -12.80 10.34
CA GLY A 43 2.20 -12.66 11.17
C GLY A 43 3.32 -11.78 10.58
N VAL A 44 3.13 -11.23 9.37
CA VAL A 44 4.13 -10.40 8.70
C VAL A 44 3.56 -9.02 8.45
N ASN A 45 4.25 -7.98 8.93
CA ASN A 45 3.89 -6.60 8.64
C ASN A 45 4.22 -6.29 7.18
N GLY A 46 3.18 -6.01 6.39
CA GLY A 46 3.29 -5.90 4.94
C GLY A 46 2.31 -4.90 4.34
N ILE A 47 2.78 -4.15 3.34
CA ILE A 47 1.96 -3.23 2.55
C ILE A 47 1.96 -3.72 1.10
N TYR A 48 0.81 -4.07 0.58
CA TYR A 48 0.67 -4.60 -0.76
C TYR A 48 -0.18 -3.65 -1.59
N LEU A 49 0.36 -3.24 -2.73
CA LEU A 49 -0.31 -2.32 -3.67
C LEU A 49 -0.52 -3.03 -5.00
N SER A 50 -1.68 -2.83 -5.62
CA SER A 50 -1.89 -3.28 -7.00
C SER A 50 -1.09 -2.38 -7.94
N ARG A 51 -0.19 -2.95 -8.74
CA ARG A 51 0.57 -2.20 -9.74
C ARG A 51 -0.34 -1.56 -10.77
N ALA A 52 -1.35 -2.29 -11.23
CA ALA A 52 -2.30 -1.78 -12.23
C ALA A 52 -3.14 -0.63 -11.67
N ASN A 53 -3.52 -0.68 -10.40
CA ASN A 53 -4.24 0.44 -9.77
C ASN A 53 -3.29 1.63 -9.52
N LEU A 54 -2.06 1.39 -9.08
CA LEU A 54 -1.09 2.46 -8.85
C LEU A 54 -0.84 3.30 -10.11
N ASP A 55 -0.77 2.64 -11.28
CA ASP A 55 -0.54 3.29 -12.58
C ASP A 55 -1.65 4.28 -12.97
N VAL A 56 -2.90 3.97 -12.63
CA VAL A 56 -4.07 4.81 -12.95
C VAL A 56 -4.52 5.70 -11.78
N ALA A 57 -3.99 5.48 -10.58
CA ALA A 57 -4.34 6.23 -9.37
C ALA A 57 -3.80 7.65 -9.36
N PHE A 58 -2.70 7.90 -10.08
CA PHE A 58 -2.00 9.18 -10.10
C PHE A 58 -1.89 9.74 -11.52
N ASP A 59 -1.98 11.05 -11.65
CA ASP A 59 -1.71 11.73 -12.92
C ASP A 59 -0.20 11.95 -13.16
N ASP A 60 0.19 12.53 -14.30
CA ASP A 60 1.58 12.84 -14.62
C ASP A 60 2.23 13.85 -13.66
N SER A 61 1.42 14.67 -12.98
CA SER A 61 1.89 15.56 -11.90
C SER A 61 2.06 14.81 -10.58
N GLY A 62 1.59 13.55 -10.53
CA GLY A 62 1.51 12.60 -9.43
C GLY A 62 0.39 12.89 -8.42
N ARG A 63 -0.62 13.69 -8.79
CA ARG A 63 -1.79 13.96 -7.93
C ARG A 63 -2.70 12.76 -7.97
N GLN A 64 -3.29 12.41 -6.83
CA GLN A 64 -4.18 11.28 -6.78
C GLN A 64 -5.51 11.63 -7.47
N ILE A 65 -5.80 10.96 -8.58
CA ILE A 65 -7.02 11.15 -9.37
C ILE A 65 -8.01 9.99 -9.24
N ASN A 66 -7.53 8.80 -8.82
CA ASN A 66 -8.36 7.64 -8.53
C ASN A 66 -8.01 7.02 -7.17
N PRO A 67 -8.94 6.29 -6.53
CA PRO A 67 -8.67 5.63 -5.25
C PRO A 67 -7.61 4.52 -5.39
N LEU A 68 -6.53 4.62 -4.61
CA LEU A 68 -5.50 3.59 -4.53
C LEU A 68 -5.93 2.47 -3.59
N THR A 69 -6.00 1.23 -4.11
CA THR A 69 -6.28 0.06 -3.29
C THR A 69 -4.99 -0.50 -2.71
N ALA A 70 -4.93 -0.56 -1.39
CA ALA A 70 -3.86 -1.17 -0.62
C ALA A 70 -4.40 -2.30 0.25
N ARG A 71 -3.63 -3.36 0.41
CA ARG A 71 -3.85 -4.41 1.41
C ARG A 71 -2.73 -4.34 2.43
N LEU A 72 -3.11 -4.30 3.70
CA LEU A 72 -2.17 -4.26 4.82
C LEU A 72 -2.24 -5.61 5.53
N THR A 73 -1.07 -6.16 5.85
CA THR A 73 -0.93 -7.32 6.72
C THR A 73 -0.08 -6.95 7.90
N GLY A 74 -0.26 -7.65 8.99
CA GLY A 74 0.51 -7.43 10.19
C GLY A 74 -0.35 -7.64 11.40
N ASN A 75 0.32 -7.94 12.51
CA ASN A 75 -0.31 -7.89 13.81
C ASN A 75 -0.38 -6.40 14.21
N VAL A 76 -1.22 -5.65 13.50
CA VAL A 76 -1.60 -4.31 13.96
C VAL A 76 -2.37 -4.59 15.23
N ALA A 77 -1.71 -4.41 16.39
CA ALA A 77 -2.39 -4.27 17.65
C ALA A 77 -3.20 -2.97 17.60
N GLY A 78 -4.22 -2.92 16.74
CA GLY A 78 -5.30 -1.96 16.80
C GLY A 78 -6.27 -2.55 17.79
N GLY A 79 -6.43 -1.88 18.93
CA GLY A 79 -7.24 -2.34 20.05
C GLY A 79 -8.59 -2.85 19.60
N ASP A 80 -8.90 -4.06 20.05
CA ASP A 80 -10.26 -4.42 20.42
C ASP A 80 -10.65 -3.49 21.57
N GLU A 81 -11.08 -2.27 21.25
CA GLU A 81 -11.75 -1.39 22.22
C GLU A 81 -13.23 -1.40 21.83
N ALA A 82 -13.86 -2.55 22.08
CA ALA A 82 -15.28 -2.60 22.34
C ALA A 82 -15.49 -2.18 23.80
N VAL A 83 -15.83 -0.92 24.03
CA VAL A 83 -16.48 -0.45 25.27
C VAL A 83 -17.66 0.46 24.95
#